data_AF-A0A9D8YZS6-F1
#
_entry.id   AF-A0A9D8YZS6-F1
#
_cell.length_a   1.000
_cell.length_b   1.000
_cell.length_c   1.000
_cell.angle_alpha   90.00
_cell.angle_beta   90.00
_cell.angle_gamma   90.00
#
_symmetry.space_group_name_H-M   'P 1'
#
loop_
_entity.id
_entity.type
_entity.pdbx_description
1 polymer ?
#
loop_
_entity_poly.entity_id
_entity_poly.type
_entity_poly.pdbx_seq_one_letter_code
_entity_poly.pdbx_strand_id
1 'polypeptide(L)'
;MIATETAYPGARETLAHTGSLKQVELELALASSDILSDGFEASVRAACASCGLTFLFNLPVFDDPAVQRVAAIAWQETTDASPEFAFVTLDRDGRAVAVSAQCTCLDHGAAVALAWYDLIGTAE
;
A
#
# COMPACT_ATOMS: atom_id res chain seq x y z
N MET A 1 54.07 13.20 -1.37
CA MET A 1 53.61 11.97 -2.04
C MET A 1 52.38 11.49 -1.27
N ILE A 2 51.23 11.52 -1.93
CA ILE A 2 49.91 11.26 -1.35
C ILE A 2 49.62 9.77 -1.60
N ALA A 3 49.39 8.99 -0.54
CA ALA A 3 48.86 7.64 -0.68
C ALA A 3 47.33 7.76 -0.76
N THR A 4 46.79 7.58 -1.96
CA THR A 4 45.34 7.46 -2.20
C THR A 4 44.91 6.03 -1.92
N GLU A 5 44.27 5.80 -0.77
CA GLU A 5 43.48 4.61 -0.51
C GLU A 5 42.22 4.66 -1.38
N THR A 6 42.20 3.84 -2.43
CA THR A 6 41.01 3.59 -3.24
C THR A 6 40.04 2.76 -2.42
N ALA A 7 39.16 3.42 -1.68
CA ALA A 7 38.00 2.78 -1.07
C ALA A 7 37.06 2.30 -2.19
N TYR A 8 36.81 0.99 -2.22
CA TYR A 8 35.72 0.37 -2.97
C TYR A 8 34.39 0.73 -2.28
N PRO A 9 33.43 1.44 -2.91
CA PRO A 9 32.06 1.44 -2.45
C PRO A 9 31.29 0.35 -3.22
N GLY A 10 31.62 -0.91 -2.94
CA GLY A 10 30.72 -2.03 -3.19
C GLY A 10 29.77 -2.20 -2.01
N ALA A 11 29.18 -1.09 -1.54
CA ALA A 11 28.09 -1.15 -0.58
C ALA A 11 26.89 -1.69 -1.36
N ARG A 12 26.60 -2.98 -1.15
CA ARG A 12 25.25 -3.48 -1.38
C ARG A 12 24.34 -2.48 -0.72
N GLU A 13 23.57 -1.73 -1.49
CA GLU A 13 22.44 -0.99 -0.97
C GLU A 13 21.55 -2.06 -0.33
N THR A 14 21.75 -2.27 0.97
CA THR A 14 20.72 -2.79 1.84
C THR A 14 19.62 -1.76 1.70
N LEU A 15 18.72 -1.99 0.74
CA LEU A 15 17.42 -1.37 0.69
C LEU A 15 16.82 -1.65 2.05
N ALA A 16 16.99 -0.72 2.97
CA ALA A 16 16.15 -0.62 4.13
C ALA A 16 14.76 -0.30 3.58
N HIS A 17 14.07 -1.33 3.12
CA HIS A 17 12.66 -1.28 2.83
C HIS A 17 12.02 -0.97 4.18
N THR A 18 11.83 0.32 4.45
CA THR A 18 11.18 0.83 5.67
C THR A 18 9.67 0.68 5.48
N GLY A 19 9.25 -0.49 5.01
CA GLY A 19 7.88 -0.91 4.78
C GLY A 19 7.70 -2.30 5.37
N SER A 20 6.50 -2.60 5.83
CA SER A 20 6.18 -3.93 6.35
C SER A 20 6.30 -4.96 5.22
N LEU A 21 6.71 -6.20 5.50
CA LEU A 21 6.78 -7.27 4.50
C LEU A 21 5.44 -7.45 3.77
N LYS A 22 4.33 -7.25 4.49
CA LYS A 22 2.98 -7.29 3.94
C LYS A 22 2.73 -6.23 2.88
N GLN A 23 3.33 -5.05 3.01
CA GLN A 23 3.24 -4.01 2.00
C GLN A 23 3.96 -4.44 0.70
N VAL A 24 5.14 -5.05 0.81
CA VAL A 24 5.87 -5.59 -0.35
C VAL A 24 5.07 -6.69 -1.05
N GLU A 25 4.48 -7.60 -0.29
CA GLU A 25 3.63 -8.67 -0.85
C GLU A 25 2.46 -8.08 -1.64
N LEU A 26 1.79 -7.05 -1.09
CA LEU A 26 0.72 -6.33 -1.76
C LEU A 26 1.19 -5.64 -3.05
N GLU A 27 2.33 -4.94 -3.01
CA GLU A 27 2.93 -4.28 -4.17
C GLU A 27 3.21 -5.28 -5.30
N LEU A 28 3.79 -6.44 -4.95
CA LEU A 28 4.10 -7.51 -5.92
C LEU A 28 2.82 -8.13 -6.51
N ALA A 29 1.82 -8.40 -5.69
CA ALA A 29 0.54 -8.93 -6.17
C ALA A 29 -0.15 -7.95 -7.14
N LEU A 30 -0.19 -6.67 -6.79
CA LEU A 30 -0.73 -5.61 -7.64
C LEU A 30 0.05 -5.44 -8.95
N ALA A 31 1.38 -5.54 -8.93
CA ALA A 31 2.21 -5.43 -10.12
C ALA A 31 1.93 -6.53 -11.17
N SER A 32 1.35 -7.66 -10.76
CA SER A 32 0.92 -8.75 -11.64
C SER A 32 -0.52 -8.65 -12.14
N SER A 33 -1.28 -7.66 -11.66
CA SER A 33 -2.69 -7.45 -12.01
C SER A 33 -2.86 -6.60 -13.28
N ASP A 34 -3.89 -6.87 -14.08
CA ASP A 34 -4.26 -6.02 -15.21
C ASP A 34 -5.39 -5.06 -14.82
N ILE A 35 -5.01 -3.91 -14.26
CA ILE A 35 -5.95 -2.88 -13.75
C ILE A 35 -6.91 -2.38 -14.84
N LEU A 36 -6.49 -2.35 -16.11
CA LEU A 36 -7.32 -1.87 -17.20
C LEU A 36 -8.42 -2.86 -17.57
N SER A 37 -8.12 -4.14 -17.50
CA SER A 37 -9.05 -5.23 -17.83
C SER A 37 -9.95 -5.57 -16.65
N ASP A 38 -9.37 -5.72 -15.45
CA ASP A 38 -10.07 -6.21 -14.25
C ASP A 38 -10.75 -5.08 -13.47
N GLY A 39 -10.23 -3.86 -13.57
CA GLY A 39 -10.66 -2.71 -12.81
C GLY A 39 -10.00 -2.64 -11.43
N PHE A 40 -9.76 -1.40 -10.98
CA PHE A 40 -8.98 -1.12 -9.77
C PHE A 40 -9.45 -1.86 -8.52
N GLU A 41 -10.75 -1.84 -8.20
CA GLU A 41 -11.23 -2.50 -6.99
C GLU A 41 -11.03 -4.02 -7.03
N ALA A 42 -11.33 -4.63 -8.18
CA ALA A 42 -11.24 -6.08 -8.33
C ALA A 42 -9.78 -6.53 -8.19
N SER A 43 -8.84 -5.82 -8.82
CA SER A 43 -7.41 -6.11 -8.69
C SER A 43 -6.91 -5.93 -7.25
N VAL A 44 -7.30 -4.87 -6.54
CA VAL A 44 -6.89 -4.68 -5.14
C VAL A 44 -7.48 -5.77 -4.24
N ARG A 45 -8.76 -6.12 -4.41
CA ARG A 45 -9.38 -7.21 -3.65
C ARG A 45 -8.70 -8.56 -3.93
N ALA A 46 -8.38 -8.85 -5.18
CA ALA A 46 -7.67 -10.07 -5.56
C ALA A 46 -6.27 -10.13 -4.94
N ALA A 47 -5.53 -9.01 -4.97
CA ALA A 47 -4.23 -8.89 -4.31
C ALA A 47 -4.36 -9.11 -2.79
N CYS A 48 -5.31 -8.46 -2.13
CA CYS A 48 -5.58 -8.68 -0.71
C CYS A 48 -5.87 -10.15 -0.38
N ALA A 49 -6.74 -10.80 -1.16
CA ALA A 49 -7.06 -12.21 -0.98
C ALA A 49 -5.83 -13.13 -1.13
N SER A 50 -4.92 -12.80 -2.05
CA SER A 50 -3.69 -13.57 -2.27
C SER A 50 -2.66 -13.41 -1.15
N CYS A 51 -2.65 -12.26 -0.47
CA CYS A 51 -1.68 -11.92 0.58
C CYS A 51 -2.21 -12.13 2.01
N GLY A 52 -3.48 -12.52 2.16
CA GLY A 52 -4.16 -12.63 3.46
C GLY A 52 -4.39 -11.26 4.12
N LEU A 53 -4.65 -10.23 3.33
CA LEU A 53 -4.90 -8.86 3.78
C LEU A 53 -6.40 -8.55 3.74
N THR A 54 -6.82 -7.60 4.56
CA THR A 54 -8.22 -7.16 4.63
C THR A 54 -8.42 -5.90 3.80
N PHE A 55 -9.21 -6.01 2.75
CA PHE A 55 -9.68 -4.83 2.01
C PHE A 55 -10.73 -4.08 2.83
N LEU A 56 -10.54 -2.78 3.05
CA LEU A 56 -11.46 -1.95 3.84
C LEU A 56 -12.45 -1.21 2.95
N PHE A 57 -11.93 -0.33 2.11
CA PHE A 57 -12.74 0.55 1.27
C PHE A 57 -11.99 0.97 0.01
N ASN A 58 -12.75 1.59 -0.89
CA ASN A 58 -12.24 2.20 -2.10
C ASN A 58 -13.08 3.44 -2.43
N LEU A 59 -12.44 4.60 -2.39
CA LEU A 59 -13.08 5.90 -2.49
C LEU A 59 -12.56 6.68 -3.71
N PRO A 60 -13.42 7.46 -4.39
CA PRO A 60 -12.97 8.45 -5.35
C PRO A 60 -12.23 9.59 -4.65
N VAL A 61 -11.20 10.13 -5.30
CA VAL A 61 -10.46 11.32 -4.86
C VAL A 61 -10.81 12.47 -5.80
N PHE A 62 -11.27 13.59 -5.24
CA PHE A 62 -11.79 14.73 -6.02
C PHE A 62 -10.82 15.91 -6.10
N ASP A 63 -10.07 16.18 -5.04
CA ASP A 63 -9.22 17.36 -4.89
C ASP A 63 -7.74 17.12 -5.24
N ASP A 64 -7.39 15.93 -5.74
CA ASP A 64 -6.03 15.58 -6.16
C ASP A 64 -5.92 15.52 -7.70
N PRO A 65 -4.96 16.24 -8.32
CA PRO A 65 -4.78 16.21 -9.77
C PRO A 65 -4.12 14.92 -10.28
N ALA A 66 -3.35 14.22 -9.44
CA ALA A 66 -2.61 13.02 -9.80
C ALA A 66 -3.38 11.73 -9.46
N VAL A 67 -4.15 11.73 -8.38
CA VAL A 67 -4.86 10.53 -7.90
C VAL A 67 -6.35 10.63 -8.18
N GLN A 68 -6.94 9.57 -8.75
CA GLN A 68 -8.39 9.50 -8.96
C GLN A 68 -9.13 8.63 -7.94
N ARG A 69 -8.45 7.63 -7.37
CA ARG A 69 -9.03 6.69 -6.40
C ARG A 69 -8.00 6.27 -5.38
N VAL A 70 -8.48 5.98 -4.17
CA VAL A 70 -7.68 5.40 -3.09
C VAL A 70 -8.43 4.23 -2.47
N ALA A 71 -7.74 3.11 -2.29
CA ALA A 71 -8.20 1.98 -1.52
C ALA A 71 -7.38 1.87 -0.23
N ALA A 72 -8.02 1.46 0.86
CA ALA A 72 -7.35 1.18 2.13
C ALA A 72 -7.37 -0.33 2.42
N ILE A 73 -6.23 -0.81 2.88
CA ILE A 73 -5.95 -2.21 3.18
C ILE A 73 -5.44 -2.26 4.61
N ALA A 74 -5.88 -3.25 5.36
CA ALA A 74 -5.39 -3.54 6.71
C ALA A 74 -4.82 -4.93 6.80
N TRP A 75 -3.92 -5.11 7.76
CA TRP A 75 -3.52 -6.42 8.25
C TRP A 75 -3.14 -6.30 9.72
N GLN A 76 -3.10 -7.45 10.38
CA GLN A 76 -2.74 -7.54 11.78
C GLN A 76 -1.92 -8.81 11.97
N GLU A 77 -0.65 -8.67 12.33
CA GLU A 77 0.29 -9.81 12.45
C GLU A 77 -0.08 -10.75 13.59
N THR A 78 -0.62 -10.21 14.69
CA THR A 78 -1.09 -10.97 15.87
C THR A 78 -2.32 -10.31 16.48
N THR A 79 -3.18 -11.09 17.14
CA THR A 79 -4.45 -10.61 17.73
C THR A 79 -4.28 -9.47 18.75
N ASP A 80 -3.12 -9.37 19.41
CA ASP A 80 -2.82 -8.32 20.40
C ASP A 80 -2.12 -7.09 19.80
N ALA A 81 -1.67 -7.16 18.53
CA ALA A 81 -1.03 -6.03 17.87
C ALA A 81 -2.06 -5.05 17.31
N SER A 82 -1.72 -3.76 17.27
CA SER A 82 -2.52 -2.79 16.52
C SER A 82 -2.56 -3.16 15.03
N PRO A 83 -3.69 -2.97 14.33
CA PRO A 83 -3.74 -3.16 12.90
C PRO A 83 -2.82 -2.16 12.20
N GLU A 84 -2.12 -2.65 11.17
CA GLU A 84 -1.36 -1.83 10.25
C GLU A 84 -2.19 -1.55 8.98
N PHE A 85 -1.86 -0.47 8.29
CA PHE A 85 -2.60 -0.03 7.12
C PHE A 85 -1.68 0.32 5.96
N ALA A 86 -2.18 0.07 4.75
CA ALA A 86 -1.62 0.60 3.51
C ALA A 86 -2.72 1.21 2.65
N PHE A 87 -2.34 2.20 1.87
CA PHE A 87 -3.19 2.86 0.90
C PHE A 87 -2.67 2.54 -0.50
N VAL A 88 -3.56 2.06 -1.36
CA VAL A 88 -3.29 1.89 -2.79
C VAL A 88 -3.95 3.04 -3.51
N THR A 89 -3.17 3.83 -4.24
CA THR A 89 -3.69 4.91 -5.07
C THR A 89 -3.71 4.50 -6.53
N LEU A 90 -4.73 4.95 -7.25
CA LEU A 90 -4.81 4.87 -8.70
C LEU A 90 -4.54 6.25 -9.28
N ASP A 91 -3.53 6.32 -10.14
CA ASP A 91 -3.21 7.53 -10.89
C ASP A 91 -4.34 7.89 -11.86
N ARG A 92 -4.48 9.17 -12.19
CA ARG A 92 -5.52 9.71 -13.09
C ARG A 92 -5.46 9.12 -14.51
N ASP A 93 -4.32 8.60 -14.95
CA ASP A 93 -4.19 7.84 -16.21
C ASP A 93 -4.89 6.46 -16.17
N GLY A 94 -5.34 6.01 -14.98
CA GLY A 94 -6.10 4.78 -14.79
C GLY A 94 -5.29 3.50 -14.92
N ARG A 95 -3.97 3.61 -14.86
CA ARG A 95 -3.03 2.51 -15.11
C ARG A 95 -2.04 2.32 -13.99
N ALA A 96 -1.41 3.41 -13.56
CA ALA A 96 -0.40 3.35 -12.52
C ALA A 96 -1.05 3.22 -11.15
N VAL A 97 -0.55 2.27 -10.38
CA VAL A 97 -0.92 2.09 -8.97
C VAL A 97 0.32 2.28 -8.10
N ALA A 98 0.14 2.91 -6.95
CA ALA A 98 1.18 3.05 -5.95
C ALA A 98 0.66 2.59 -4.59
N VAL A 99 1.53 1.99 -3.79
CA VAL A 99 1.22 1.57 -2.43
C VAL A 99 2.01 2.43 -1.47
N SER A 100 1.38 2.86 -0.38
CA SER A 100 2.02 3.70 0.63
C SER A 100 1.38 3.49 1.99
N ALA A 101 2.18 3.53 3.06
CA ALA A 101 1.67 3.46 4.44
C ALA A 101 0.85 4.70 4.85
N GLN A 102 1.01 5.80 4.11
CA GLN A 102 0.30 7.07 4.31
C GLN A 102 -0.30 7.52 2.98
N CYS A 103 -1.50 8.11 3.00
CA CYS A 103 -2.10 8.78 1.84
C CYS A 103 -2.25 10.26 2.15
N THR A 104 -1.67 11.09 1.30
CA THR A 104 -1.84 12.56 1.31
C THR A 104 -3.12 13.00 0.59
N CYS A 105 -3.71 12.08 -0.16
CA CYS A 105 -4.94 12.23 -0.94
C CYS A 105 -6.23 12.17 -0.12
N LEU A 106 -6.16 11.73 1.13
CA LEU A 106 -7.29 11.53 2.04
C LEU A 106 -6.90 12.08 3.40
N ASP A 107 -7.46 13.23 3.75
CA ASP A 107 -7.29 13.81 5.08
C ASP A 107 -7.66 12.78 6.15
N HIS A 108 -6.77 12.62 7.13
CA HIS A 108 -6.91 11.65 8.21
C HIS A 108 -7.16 10.20 7.75
N GLY A 109 -6.63 9.80 6.59
CA GLY A 109 -6.88 8.48 6.00
C GLY A 109 -6.65 7.29 6.95
N ALA A 110 -5.63 7.35 7.80
CA ALA A 110 -5.38 6.31 8.81
C ALA A 110 -6.50 6.20 9.86
N ALA A 111 -7.07 7.33 10.29
CA ALA A 111 -8.19 7.33 11.24
C ALA A 111 -9.46 6.77 10.59
N VAL A 112 -9.71 7.10 9.32
CA VAL A 112 -10.82 6.54 8.55
C VAL A 112 -10.65 5.03 8.37
N ALA A 113 -9.44 4.57 8.02
CA ALA A 113 -9.12 3.14 7.90
C ALA A 113 -9.35 2.39 9.21
N LEU A 114 -8.89 2.94 10.34
CA LEU A 114 -9.12 2.35 11.66
C LEU A 114 -10.61 2.25 11.99
N ALA A 115 -11.39 3.31 11.74
CA ALA A 115 -12.82 3.31 11.98
C ALA A 115 -13.55 2.25 11.13
N TRP A 116 -13.14 2.07 9.87
CA TRP A 116 -13.66 1.00 9.01
C TRP A 116 -13.27 -0.39 9.52
N TYR A 117 -12.02 -0.58 9.95
CA TYR A 117 -11.53 -1.84 10.50
C TYR A 117 -12.32 -2.27 11.74
N ASP A 118 -12.58 -1.34 12.66
CA ASP A 118 -13.38 -1.58 13.86
C ASP A 118 -14.84 -1.93 13.52
N LEU A 119 -15.43 -1.23 12.55
CA LEU A 119 -16.79 -1.50 12.08
C LEU A 119 -16.94 -2.90 11.47
N ILE A 120 -15.96 -3.37 10.70
CA ILE A 120 -16.02 -4.71 10.10
C ILE A 120 -15.67 -5.81 11.11
N GLY A 121 -14.77 -5.54 12.06
CA GLY A 121 -14.39 -6.49 13.12
C GLY A 121 -15.48 -6.69 14.18
N THR A 122 -16.45 -5.79 14.27
CA THR A 122 -17.64 -5.91 15.14
C THR A 122 -18.81 -6.64 14.48
N ALA A 123 -18.68 -7.04 13.21
CA ALA A 123 -19.73 -7.69 12.43
C ALA A 123 -19.70 -9.24 12.50
N GLU A 124 -18.77 -9.83 13.26
CA GLU A 124 -18.64 -11.28 13.49
C GLU A 124 -19.20 -11.75 14.84
#